data_AF-A0A349H9U4-F1
#
_entry.id   AF-A0A349H9U4-F1
#
_cell.length_a   1.000
_cell.length_b   1.000
_cell.length_c   1.000
_cell.angle_alpha   90.00
_cell.angle_beta   90.00
_cell.angle_gamma   90.00
#
_symmetry.space_group_name_H-M   'P 1'
#
loop_
_entity.id
_entity.type
_entity.pdbx_description
1 polymer ?
#
loop_
_entity_poly.entity_id
_entity_poly.type
_entity_poly.pdbx_seq_one_letter_code
_entity_poly.pdbx_strand_id
1 'polypeptide(L)'
;MNDMPVPFFEPMRPAIASLAKTNQVVIGQWEKWLTLGMSSFKAYVDLGLAQAKVALKVTDPRSAHEFSDSQFAVLSFVGHQMMDDGRALAEWGVDCCCQANRLGRENALRILFKD
;
A
#
# COMPACT_ATOMS: atom_id res chain seq x y z
N MET A 1 -16.74 43.46 6.76
CA MET A 1 -16.20 42.50 5.78
C MET A 1 -14.69 42.61 5.82
N ASN A 2 -14.00 41.55 6.21
CA ASN A 2 -12.55 41.52 6.28
C ASN A 2 -12.05 40.86 4.98
N ASP A 3 -12.07 41.64 3.90
CA ASP A 3 -11.50 41.21 2.63
C ASP A 3 -9.97 41.21 2.81
N MET A 4 -9.43 40.02 3.13
CA MET A 4 -7.99 39.80 3.07
C MET A 4 -7.52 40.19 1.66
N PRO A 5 -6.48 41.03 1.52
CA PRO A 5 -6.05 41.50 0.22
C PRO A 5 -5.49 40.31 -0.58
N VAL A 6 -6.29 39.86 -1.53
CA VAL A 6 -5.96 38.93 -2.63
C VAL A 6 -4.56 39.16 -3.25
N PRO A 7 -4.03 40.40 -3.38
CA PRO A 7 -2.69 40.63 -3.94
C PRO A 7 -1.53 39.99 -3.18
N PHE A 8 -1.67 39.72 -1.88
CA PHE A 8 -0.58 39.14 -1.08
C PHE A 8 -0.36 37.65 -1.36
N PHE A 9 -1.41 36.94 -1.80
CA PHE A 9 -1.37 35.50 -2.02
C PHE A 9 -1.25 35.11 -3.50
N GLU A 10 -1.34 36.05 -4.45
CA GLU A 10 -1.13 35.78 -5.88
C GLU A 10 0.21 35.12 -6.22
N PRO A 11 1.36 35.56 -5.66
CA PRO A 11 2.65 34.89 -5.87
C PRO A 11 2.72 33.50 -5.24
N MET A 12 1.92 33.24 -4.20
CA MET A 12 1.92 32.01 -3.42
C MET A 12 0.94 30.95 -3.96
N ARG A 13 -0.04 31.36 -4.79
CA ARG A 13 -1.00 30.44 -5.44
C ARG A 13 -0.36 29.23 -6.13
N PRO A 14 0.66 29.37 -6.99
CA PRO A 14 1.29 28.22 -7.65
C PRO A 14 2.01 27.30 -6.67
N ALA A 15 2.60 27.85 -5.60
CA ALA A 15 3.22 27.07 -4.52
C ALA A 15 2.17 26.30 -3.70
N ILE A 16 1.04 26.93 -3.35
CA ILE A 16 -0.07 26.27 -2.64
C ILE A 16 -0.69 25.17 -3.51
N ALA A 17 -0.89 25.41 -4.80
CA ALA A 17 -1.42 24.41 -5.73
C ALA A 17 -0.46 23.24 -5.94
N SER A 18 0.85 23.50 -5.94
CA SER A 18 1.90 22.47 -5.96
C SER A 18 1.88 21.61 -4.69
N LEU A 19 1.76 22.23 -3.51
CA LEU A 19 1.62 21.52 -2.23
C LEU A 19 0.35 20.68 -2.17
N ALA A 20 -0.78 21.21 -2.60
CA ALA A 20 -2.04 20.47 -2.66
C ALA A 20 -1.95 19.23 -3.55
N LYS A 21 -1.33 19.36 -4.73
CA LYS A 21 -1.11 18.23 -5.66
C LYS A 21 -0.15 17.20 -5.09
N THR A 22 0.90 17.66 -4.40
CA THR A 22 1.86 16.80 -3.70
C THR A 22 1.17 15.96 -2.64
N ASN A 23 0.33 16.60 -1.81
CA ASN A 23 -0.44 15.91 -0.78
C ASN A 23 -1.41 14.88 -1.38
N GLN A 24 -2.10 15.21 -2.47
CA GLN A 24 -2.99 14.25 -3.14
C GLN A 24 -2.26 13.01 -3.64
N VAL A 25 -1.09 13.17 -4.27
CA VAL A 25 -0.28 12.05 -4.76
C VAL A 25 0.22 11.19 -3.59
N VAL A 26 0.68 11.82 -2.51
CA VAL A 26 1.13 11.11 -1.30
C VAL A 26 -0.03 10.35 -0.66
N ILE A 27 -1.20 10.95 -0.52
CA ILE A 27 -2.41 10.29 0.02
C ILE A 27 -2.79 9.11 -0.85
N GLY A 28 -2.80 9.25 -2.18
CA GLY A 28 -3.10 8.14 -3.08
C GLY A 28 -2.09 6.99 -2.98
N GLN A 29 -0.79 7.28 -2.78
CA GLN A 29 0.21 6.25 -2.53
C GLN A 29 0.01 5.55 -1.18
N TRP A 30 -0.40 6.29 -0.15
CA TRP A 30 -0.76 5.75 1.15
C TRP A 30 -1.99 4.84 1.09
N GLU A 31 -3.03 5.22 0.36
CA GLU A 31 -4.23 4.39 0.16
C GLU A 31 -3.88 3.08 -0.54
N LYS A 32 -3.03 3.12 -1.57
CA LYS A 32 -2.52 1.91 -2.25
C LYS A 32 -1.75 1.01 -1.28
N TRP A 33 -0.85 1.60 -0.49
CA TRP A 33 -0.06 0.86 0.50
C TRP A 33 -0.93 0.20 1.58
N LEU A 34 -1.93 0.93 2.09
CA LEU A 34 -2.90 0.39 3.04
C LEU A 34 -3.73 -0.74 2.42
N THR A 35 -4.13 -0.61 1.16
CA THR A 35 -4.86 -1.67 0.44
C THR A 35 -4.01 -2.94 0.34
N LEU A 36 -2.72 -2.79 -0.02
CA LEU A 36 -1.77 -3.90 -0.04
C LEU A 36 -1.65 -4.55 1.34
N GLY A 37 -1.37 -3.76 2.39
CA GLY A 37 -1.24 -4.28 3.75
C GLY A 37 -2.50 -4.96 4.27
N MET A 38 -3.69 -4.42 3.98
CA MET A 38 -4.96 -5.01 4.39
C MET A 38 -5.26 -6.32 3.65
N SER A 39 -4.86 -6.42 2.37
CA SER A 39 -5.01 -7.64 1.58
C SER A 39 -4.14 -8.78 2.12
N SER A 40 -2.86 -8.50 2.41
CA SER A 40 -1.95 -9.46 3.01
C SER A 40 -2.41 -9.84 4.42
N PHE A 41 -2.81 -8.86 5.23
CA PHE A 41 -3.34 -9.10 6.57
C PHE A 41 -4.55 -10.05 6.56
N LYS A 42 -5.51 -9.82 5.66
CA LYS A 42 -6.67 -10.70 5.51
C LYS A 42 -6.25 -12.13 5.15
N ALA A 43 -5.30 -12.29 4.23
CA ALA A 43 -4.79 -13.60 3.84
C ALA A 43 -4.15 -14.36 5.03
N TYR A 44 -3.36 -13.68 5.86
CA TYR A 44 -2.77 -14.30 7.07
C TYR A 44 -3.80 -14.64 8.14
N VAL A 45 -4.84 -13.81 8.32
CA VAL A 45 -5.94 -14.12 9.25
C VAL A 45 -6.75 -15.33 8.78
N ASP A 46 -7.09 -15.39 7.49
CA ASP A 46 -7.80 -16.53 6.90
C ASP A 46 -6.98 -17.82 7.03
N LEU A 47 -5.65 -17.73 6.90
CA LEU A 47 -4.72 -18.84 7.16
C LEU A 47 -4.70 -19.28 8.63
N GLY A 48 -4.59 -18.34 9.57
CA GLY A 48 -4.59 -18.64 11.00
C GLY A 48 -5.90 -19.30 11.44
N LEU A 49 -7.04 -18.89 10.87
CA LEU A 49 -8.33 -19.52 11.10
C LEU A 49 -8.37 -20.95 10.52
N ALA A 50 -7.79 -21.17 9.34
CA ALA A 50 -7.69 -22.51 8.76
C ALA A 50 -6.82 -23.44 9.63
N GLN A 51 -5.67 -22.97 10.11
CA GLN A 51 -4.81 -23.73 11.02
C GLN A 51 -5.51 -24.04 12.35
N ALA A 52 -6.24 -23.07 12.93
CA ALA A 52 -6.98 -23.29 14.17
C ALA A 52 -8.07 -24.38 14.01
N LYS A 53 -8.78 -24.40 12.88
CA LYS A 53 -9.76 -25.45 12.57
C LYS A 53 -9.14 -26.83 12.44
N VAL A 54 -7.95 -26.91 11.84
CA VAL A 54 -7.23 -28.18 11.67
C VAL A 54 -6.67 -28.66 13.01
N ALA A 55 -6.08 -27.77 13.81
CA ALA A 55 -5.61 -28.08 15.15
C ALA A 55 -6.73 -28.59 16.08
N LEU A 56 -7.95 -28.03 15.97
CA LEU A 56 -9.13 -28.52 16.69
C LEU A 56 -9.60 -29.92 16.23
N LYS A 57 -9.30 -30.33 14.99
CA LYS A 57 -9.61 -31.67 14.47
C LYS A 57 -8.56 -32.72 14.78
N VAL A 58 -7.34 -32.31 15.14
CA VAL A 58 -6.24 -33.22 15.52
C VAL A 58 -6.45 -33.66 16.98
N THR A 59 -7.29 -34.67 17.18
CA THR A 59 -7.49 -35.33 18.50
C THR A 59 -7.06 -36.80 18.47
N ASP A 60 -6.77 -37.36 17.29
CA ASP A 60 -6.52 -38.80 17.10
C ASP A 60 -5.19 -39.05 16.34
N PRO A 61 -4.42 -40.11 16.65
CA PRO A 61 -3.17 -40.43 15.94
C PRO A 61 -3.33 -40.71 14.42
N ARG A 62 -4.53 -40.98 13.91
CA ARG A 62 -4.81 -40.99 12.45
C ARG A 62 -4.80 -39.59 11.81
N SER A 63 -5.00 -38.53 12.59
CA SER A 63 -5.03 -37.13 12.15
C SER A 63 -3.64 -36.57 11.80
N ALA A 64 -2.56 -37.29 12.10
CA ALA A 64 -1.19 -36.85 11.84
C ALA A 64 -0.89 -36.68 10.34
N HIS A 65 -1.48 -37.52 9.48
CA HIS A 65 -1.35 -37.39 8.02
C HIS A 65 -2.12 -36.17 7.49
N GLU A 66 -3.37 -35.96 7.95
CA GLU A 66 -4.16 -34.78 7.59
C GLU A 66 -3.50 -33.49 8.07
N PHE A 67 -2.83 -33.52 9.23
CA PHE A 67 -2.04 -32.39 9.72
C PHE A 67 -0.83 -32.10 8.82
N SER A 68 -0.07 -33.13 8.42
CA SER A 68 1.07 -32.99 7.51
C SER A 68 0.67 -32.39 6.17
N ASP A 69 -0.39 -32.92 5.55
CA ASP A 69 -0.93 -32.38 4.29
C ASP A 69 -1.42 -30.94 4.44
N SER A 70 -2.09 -30.65 5.56
CA SER A 70 -2.56 -29.29 5.84
C SER A 70 -1.42 -28.30 6.08
N GLN A 71 -0.32 -28.72 6.71
CA GLN A 71 0.87 -27.89 6.89
C GLN A 71 1.59 -27.65 5.56
N PHE A 72 1.60 -28.62 4.65
CA PHE A 72 2.16 -28.46 3.30
C PHE A 72 1.32 -27.50 2.45
N ALA A 73 -0.02 -27.60 2.54
CA ALA A 73 -0.95 -26.68 1.89
C ALA A 73 -0.80 -25.25 2.41
N VAL A 74 -0.68 -25.08 3.74
CA VAL A 74 -0.39 -23.79 4.39
C VAL A 74 0.94 -23.23 3.89
N LEU A 75 1.99 -24.04 3.84
CA LEU A 75 3.31 -23.59 3.37
C LEU A 75 3.26 -23.14 1.90
N SER A 76 2.57 -23.89 1.04
CA SER A 76 2.38 -23.53 -0.37
C SER A 76 1.61 -22.21 -0.51
N PHE A 77 0.54 -22.04 0.27
CA PHE A 77 -0.24 -20.80 0.32
C PHE A 77 0.60 -19.61 0.79
N VAL A 78 1.32 -19.74 1.89
CA VAL A 78 2.21 -18.67 2.40
C VAL A 78 3.28 -18.32 1.38
N GLY A 79 3.89 -19.32 0.73
CA GLY A 79 4.90 -19.09 -0.30
C GLY A 79 4.35 -18.30 -1.49
N HIS A 80 3.16 -18.66 -1.99
CA HIS A 80 2.49 -17.93 -3.07
C HIS A 80 2.10 -16.52 -2.63
N GLN A 81 1.46 -16.39 -1.46
CA GLN A 81 1.05 -15.10 -0.91
C GLN A 81 2.25 -14.18 -0.71
N MET A 82 3.38 -14.69 -0.20
CA MET A 82 4.60 -13.91 0.01
C MET A 82 5.23 -13.46 -1.31
N MET A 83 5.20 -14.31 -2.35
CA MET A 83 5.64 -13.92 -3.69
C MET A 83 4.74 -12.84 -4.29
N ASP A 84 3.42 -12.99 -4.18
CA ASP A 84 2.44 -12.04 -4.69
C ASP A 84 2.53 -10.70 -3.95
N ASP A 85 2.62 -10.72 -2.62
CA ASP A 85 2.85 -9.54 -1.78
C ASP A 85 4.17 -8.85 -2.16
N GLY A 86 5.24 -9.62 -2.35
CA GLY A 86 6.55 -9.11 -2.74
C GLY A 86 6.53 -8.44 -4.12
N ARG A 87 5.84 -9.05 -5.09
CA ARG A 87 5.64 -8.46 -6.42
C ARG A 87 4.82 -7.18 -6.34
N ALA A 88 3.71 -7.18 -5.60
CA ALA A 88 2.85 -6.01 -5.46
C ALA A 88 3.57 -4.85 -4.75
N LEU A 89 4.41 -5.15 -3.75
CA LEU A 89 5.28 -4.16 -3.10
C LEU A 89 6.34 -3.59 -4.06
N ALA A 90 6.96 -4.44 -4.89
CA ALA A 90 7.93 -3.98 -5.88
C ALA A 90 7.27 -3.07 -6.94
N GLU A 91 6.11 -3.46 -7.46
CA GLU A 91 5.32 -2.66 -8.40
C GLU A 91 4.89 -1.32 -7.79
N TRP A 92 4.43 -1.33 -6.53
CA TRP A 92 4.10 -0.10 -5.79
C TRP A 92 5.32 0.80 -5.58
N GLY A 93 6.47 0.24 -5.22
CA GLY A 93 7.69 1.01 -4.99
C GLY A 93 8.19 1.73 -6.26
N VAL A 94 8.10 1.04 -7.40
CA VAL A 94 8.42 1.64 -8.72
C VAL A 94 7.43 2.74 -9.07
N ASP A 95 6.12 2.51 -8.92
CA ASP A 95 5.08 3.51 -9.15
C ASP A 95 5.28 4.76 -8.27
N CYS A 96 5.56 4.56 -6.98
CA CYS A 96 5.83 5.63 -6.03
C CYS A 96 7.06 6.46 -6.43
N CYS A 97 8.18 5.82 -6.79
CA CYS A 97 9.37 6.51 -7.29
C CYS A 97 9.10 7.31 -8.57
N CYS A 98 8.39 6.71 -9.53
CA CYS A 98 8.02 7.39 -10.77
C CYS A 98 7.15 8.62 -10.51
N GLN A 99 6.16 8.50 -9.61
CA GLN A 99 5.28 9.61 -9.25
C GLN A 99 6.02 10.70 -8.47
N ALA A 100 6.91 10.34 -7.55
CA ALA A 100 7.76 11.29 -6.83
C ALA A 100 8.68 12.07 -7.78
N ASN A 101 9.35 11.39 -8.71
CA ASN A 101 10.20 12.03 -9.72
C ASN A 101 9.40 12.96 -10.64
N ARG A 102 8.22 12.52 -11.09
CA ARG A 102 7.33 13.33 -11.91
C ARG A 102 6.89 14.59 -11.17
N LEU A 103 6.46 14.43 -9.92
CA LEU A 103 5.99 15.52 -9.07
C LEU A 103 7.11 16.53 -8.78
N GLY A 104 8.32 16.05 -8.48
CA GLY A 104 9.52 16.87 -8.30
C GLY A 104 9.84 17.68 -9.56
N ARG A 105 9.75 17.06 -10.74
CA ARG A 105 9.95 17.76 -12.02
C ARG A 105 8.86 18.80 -12.29
N GLU A 106 7.60 18.46 -12.07
CA GLU A 106 6.47 19.39 -12.26
C GLU A 106 6.56 20.60 -11.29
N ASN A 107 6.96 20.35 -10.04
CA ASN A 107 7.16 21.42 -9.06
C ASN A 107 8.36 22.30 -9.41
N ALA A 108 9.48 21.71 -9.84
CA ALA A 108 10.65 22.46 -10.29
C ALA A 108 10.32 23.35 -11.50
N LEU A 109 9.58 22.83 -12.48
CA LEU A 109 9.14 23.59 -13.66
C LEU A 109 8.21 24.75 -13.27
N ARG A 110 7.23 24.52 -12.37
CA ARG A 110 6.35 25.60 -11.88
C ARG A 110 7.11 26.71 -11.16
N ILE A 111 8.11 26.36 -10.35
CA ILE A 111 8.93 27.33 -9.62
C ILE A 111 9.82 28.12 -10.58
N LEU A 112 10.42 27.46 -11.58
CA LEU A 112 11.36 28.09 -12.51
C LEU A 112 10.67 28.94 -13.59
N PHE A 113 9.50 28.54 -14.06
CA PHE A 113 8.83 29.20 -15.20
C PHE A 113 7.60 30.05 -14.80
N LYS A 114 7.17 30.02 -13.52
CA LYS A 114 6.11 30.88 -12.97
C LYS A 114 4.80 30.87 -13.80
N ASP A 115 4.43 29.69 -14.32
CA ASP A 115 3.13 29.39 -14.93
C ASP A 115 2.16 28.76 -13.90
#